data_AF-A0A938SHM3-F1
#
_entry.id   AF-A0A938SHM3-F1
#
_cell.length_a   1.000
_cell.length_b   1.000
_cell.length_c   1.000
_cell.angle_alpha   90.00
_cell.angle_beta   90.00
_cell.angle_gamma   90.00
#
_symmetry.space_group_name_H-M   'P 1'
#
loop_
_entity.id
_entity.type
_entity.pdbx_description
1 polymer ?
#
loop_
_entity_poly.entity_id
_entity_poly.type
_entity_poly.pdbx_seq_one_letter_code
_entity_poly.pdbx_strand_id
1 'polypeptide(L)'
;NRFLVIGSNAVKLVLHIPEGTYRGHRDYLGYPLTRNKPYYFQAPQGRKSFAIRVSHPIRLFDPSGQERDEAKGKTGRITIADAKPGLWSFMPGAAGYVQLEDVPPVVAFGDASRFFLPPGITQTNAGREWTPPAKEGLVDGRFGQGLRITGKTYKAQCAELASGFPYPQGTIEFFYRPDWSSRWLPETGITPFWIAPPFYFAYRHQPQFDNANMFNTWLQFHPAWEKSSFGWNTRAEAYAAFDAGEWNHLACTWQLEPVRCVIYRNGKNVGELPDPYRYNRGTLVLPNRQADGTLTLGPWAGTYDEFRLSRSIRYTQDFSPPKAPLAEDPDTVLLFHFDQGLYGVGRGSAVELVRE
;
A
#
# COMPACT_ATOMS: atom_id res chain seq x y z
N ASN A 1 8.02 11.22 2.89
CA ASN A 1 9.26 11.74 2.27
C ASN A 1 9.77 12.94 3.05
N ARG A 2 10.77 12.75 3.91
CA ARG A 2 11.52 13.86 4.52
C ARG A 2 12.72 14.14 3.61
N PHE A 3 12.86 15.36 3.11
CA PHE A 3 14.03 15.76 2.32
C PHE A 3 14.97 16.55 3.23
N LEU A 4 16.23 16.15 3.28
CA LEU A 4 17.29 16.95 3.89
C LEU A 4 18.13 17.56 2.77
N VAL A 5 18.09 18.88 2.66
CA VAL A 5 19.01 19.65 1.81
C VAL A 5 20.31 19.79 2.59
N ILE A 6 21.36 19.09 2.14
CA ILE A 6 22.68 19.17 2.76
C ILE A 6 23.55 20.03 1.84
N GLY A 7 24.09 21.15 2.35
CA GLY A 7 25.03 22.03 1.66
C GLY A 7 24.43 22.82 0.49
N SER A 8 24.17 24.11 0.67
CA SER A 8 23.71 25.00 -0.40
C SER A 8 24.71 26.14 -0.63
N ASN A 9 25.70 25.91 -1.51
CA ASN A 9 26.09 26.98 -2.42
C ASN A 9 25.17 26.85 -3.64
N ALA A 10 24.81 27.94 -4.32
CA ALA A 10 23.78 27.91 -5.38
C ALA A 10 24.07 26.96 -6.57
N VAL A 11 25.22 26.28 -6.57
CA VAL A 11 25.71 25.40 -7.64
C VAL A 11 25.66 23.91 -7.26
N LYS A 12 25.77 23.55 -5.97
CA LYS A 12 25.75 22.14 -5.51
C LYS A 12 24.49 21.85 -4.70
N LEU A 13 23.78 20.79 -5.09
CA LEU A 13 22.55 20.37 -4.45
C LEU A 13 22.37 18.86 -4.65
N VAL A 14 22.25 18.14 -3.54
CA VAL A 14 21.92 16.71 -3.54
C VAL A 14 20.75 16.42 -2.61
N LEU A 15 20.06 15.32 -2.91
CA LEU A 15 18.97 14.76 -2.11
C LEU A 15 19.45 13.45 -1.49
N HIS A 16 19.36 13.34 -0.17
CA HIS A 16 19.52 12.09 0.54
C HIS A 16 18.19 11.33 0.55
N ILE A 17 18.14 10.17 -0.10
CA ILE A 17 16.94 9.38 -0.41
C ILE A 17 17.06 7.92 0.09
N PRO A 18 17.28 7.67 1.40
CA PRO A 18 17.55 6.33 1.93
C PRO A 18 16.42 5.33 1.63
N GLU A 19 15.19 5.78 1.54
CA GLU A 19 14.09 4.88 1.18
C GLU A 19 13.95 4.73 -0.35
N GLY A 20 14.45 5.69 -1.11
CA GLY A 20 14.20 5.92 -2.53
C GLY A 20 13.49 7.25 -2.76
N THR A 21 13.16 7.56 -4.02
CA THR A 21 12.39 8.76 -4.37
C THR A 21 11.38 8.45 -5.46
N TYR A 22 10.23 9.13 -5.39
CA TYR A 22 9.26 9.15 -6.47
C TYR A 22 9.61 10.28 -7.43
N ARG A 23 9.61 10.01 -8.73
CA ARG A 23 9.70 11.05 -9.75
C ARG A 23 8.38 11.19 -10.47
N GLY A 24 7.98 12.44 -10.62
CA GLY A 24 6.91 12.85 -11.51
C GLY A 24 7.34 13.17 -12.96
N HIS A 25 6.41 13.00 -13.90
CA HIS A 25 6.51 13.27 -15.34
C HIS A 25 6.00 14.68 -15.85
N ARG A 26 5.15 15.42 -15.13
CA ARG A 26 4.53 16.74 -15.44
C ARG A 26 4.26 17.66 -14.22
N ASP A 27 4.49 18.98 -14.27
CA ASP A 27 4.03 19.84 -13.16
C ASP A 27 2.50 19.81 -13.00
N TYR A 28 2.04 20.40 -11.90
CA TYR A 28 0.64 20.68 -11.61
C TYR A 28 -0.11 21.37 -12.76
N LEU A 29 0.59 22.07 -13.67
CA LEU A 29 0.02 22.77 -14.81
C LEU A 29 0.04 21.93 -16.10
N GLY A 30 0.43 20.65 -16.02
CA GLY A 30 0.50 19.75 -17.16
C GLY A 30 1.68 20.03 -18.09
N TYR A 31 2.56 20.99 -17.78
CA TYR A 31 3.79 21.17 -18.53
C TYR A 31 4.75 20.04 -18.21
N PRO A 32 5.51 19.58 -19.22
CA PRO A 32 6.57 18.62 -18.99
C PRO A 32 7.66 19.29 -18.14
N LEU A 33 7.57 19.18 -16.81
CA LEU A 33 8.71 19.43 -15.96
C LEU A 33 9.80 18.47 -16.42
N THR A 34 10.77 18.98 -17.17
CA THR A 34 12.09 18.35 -17.29
C THR A 34 12.07 16.92 -17.82
N ARG A 35 11.24 16.60 -18.82
CA ARG A 35 11.06 15.22 -19.36
C ARG A 35 12.38 14.44 -19.56
N ASN A 36 13.51 15.11 -19.76
CA ASN A 36 14.80 14.48 -20.05
C ASN A 36 15.95 14.84 -19.08
N LYS A 37 15.68 15.35 -17.88
CA LYS A 37 16.78 15.62 -16.93
C LYS A 37 17.15 14.35 -16.14
N PRO A 38 18.43 13.91 -16.19
CA PRO A 38 18.87 12.73 -15.46
C PRO A 38 19.03 13.00 -13.96
N TYR A 39 19.00 11.93 -13.20
CA TYR A 39 19.49 11.90 -11.83
C TYR A 39 20.90 11.34 -11.84
N TYR A 40 21.81 11.97 -11.11
CA TYR A 40 23.20 11.55 -10.98
C TYR A 40 23.43 10.96 -9.60
N PHE A 41 24.16 9.85 -9.53
CA PHE A 41 24.55 9.19 -8.29
C PHE A 41 25.95 8.59 -8.42
N GLN A 42 26.64 8.35 -7.31
CA GLN A 42 28.00 7.83 -7.33
C GLN A 42 28.05 6.38 -6.89
N ALA A 43 28.57 5.50 -7.75
CA ALA A 43 28.95 4.15 -7.35
C ALA A 43 30.25 4.22 -6.50
N PRO A 44 30.30 3.62 -5.30
CA PRO A 44 31.50 3.64 -4.46
C PRO A 44 32.71 3.04 -5.17
N GLN A 45 33.89 3.60 -4.88
CA GLN A 45 35.14 2.97 -5.31
C GLN A 45 35.25 1.55 -4.74
N GLY A 46 35.73 0.60 -5.56
CA GLY A 46 35.94 -0.79 -5.16
C GLY A 46 34.70 -1.69 -5.18
N ARG A 47 33.50 -1.16 -5.41
CA ARG A 47 32.30 -1.99 -5.62
C ARG A 47 32.30 -2.54 -7.04
N LYS A 48 32.18 -3.86 -7.16
CA LYS A 48 32.05 -4.56 -8.45
C LYS A 48 30.61 -4.53 -8.97
N SER A 49 29.64 -4.38 -8.08
CA SER A 49 28.23 -4.37 -8.43
C SER A 49 27.42 -3.43 -7.56
N PHE A 50 26.26 -3.04 -8.08
CA PHE A 50 25.18 -2.41 -7.32
C PHE A 50 23.83 -2.82 -7.89
N ALA A 51 22.76 -2.45 -7.20
CA ALA A 51 21.41 -2.59 -7.74
C ALA A 51 20.64 -1.27 -7.72
N ILE A 52 19.73 -1.13 -8.67
CA ILE A 52 18.74 -0.07 -8.71
C ILE A 52 17.37 -0.73 -8.82
N ARG A 53 16.45 -0.34 -7.94
CA ARG A 53 15.09 -0.87 -7.94
C ARG A 53 14.14 0.17 -8.47
N VAL A 54 13.34 -0.19 -9.46
CA VAL A 54 12.50 0.75 -10.20
C VAL A 54 11.09 0.19 -10.37
N SER A 55 10.08 1.02 -10.13
CA SER A 55 8.67 0.64 -10.40
C SER A 55 8.32 0.72 -11.88
N HIS A 56 9.07 1.50 -12.67
CA HIS A 56 8.86 1.73 -14.09
C HIS A 56 10.20 1.68 -14.83
N PRO A 57 10.22 1.35 -16.14
CA PRO A 57 11.45 1.31 -16.91
C PRO A 57 12.24 2.62 -16.86
N ILE A 58 13.57 2.48 -16.76
CA ILE A 58 14.52 3.59 -16.77
C ILE A 58 15.54 3.38 -17.89
N ARG A 59 16.18 4.48 -18.29
CA ARG A 59 17.44 4.45 -19.02
C ARG A 59 18.55 4.69 -18.01
N LEU A 60 19.51 3.79 -17.94
CA LEU A 60 20.65 3.87 -17.02
C LEU A 60 21.92 4.10 -17.83
N PHE A 61 22.76 5.03 -17.42
CA PHE A 61 24.00 5.39 -18.10
C PHE A 61 25.18 5.24 -17.15
N ASP A 62 26.26 4.65 -17.67
CA ASP A 62 27.51 4.51 -16.95
C ASP A 62 28.29 5.84 -16.89
N PRO A 63 29.45 5.89 -16.19
CA PRO A 63 30.24 7.11 -16.06
C PRO A 63 30.81 7.65 -17.37
N SER A 64 30.84 6.86 -18.45
CA SER A 64 31.23 7.30 -19.79
C SER A 64 30.06 7.86 -20.60
N GLY A 65 28.83 7.79 -20.05
CA GLY A 65 27.60 8.18 -20.73
C GLY A 65 27.00 7.07 -21.60
N GLN A 66 27.54 5.85 -21.55
CA GLN A 66 27.02 4.71 -22.31
C GLN A 66 25.76 4.17 -21.62
N GLU A 67 24.67 4.03 -22.37
CA GLU A 67 23.43 3.41 -21.86
C GLU A 67 23.62 1.91 -21.63
N ARG A 68 23.11 1.42 -20.50
CA ARG A 68 23.19 0.02 -20.07
C ARG A 68 21.98 -0.77 -20.53
N ASP A 69 22.23 -1.80 -21.34
CA ASP A 69 21.18 -2.69 -21.85
C ASP A 69 20.48 -3.47 -20.72
N GLU A 70 21.18 -3.71 -19.60
CA GLU A 70 20.63 -4.43 -18.46
C GLU A 70 19.41 -3.76 -17.84
N ALA A 71 19.26 -2.45 -18.01
CA ALA A 71 18.15 -1.67 -17.46
C ALA A 71 17.01 -1.44 -18.47
N LYS A 72 17.25 -1.62 -19.77
CA LYS A 72 16.29 -1.26 -20.82
C LYS A 72 14.99 -2.05 -20.69
N GLY A 73 13.87 -1.33 -20.55
CA GLY A 73 12.53 -1.93 -20.47
C GLY A 73 12.23 -2.70 -19.19
N LYS A 74 13.15 -2.75 -18.21
CA LYS A 74 12.98 -3.57 -17.00
C LYS A 74 12.33 -2.80 -15.86
N THR A 75 11.54 -3.51 -15.05
CA THR A 75 11.03 -3.08 -13.76
C THR A 75 11.55 -4.00 -12.65
N GLY A 76 11.33 -3.64 -11.40
CA GLY A 76 11.83 -4.38 -10.24
C GLY A 76 13.30 -4.08 -9.96
N ARG A 77 14.02 -5.06 -9.42
CA ARG A 77 15.44 -4.94 -9.05
C ARG A 77 16.33 -5.20 -10.26
N ILE A 78 17.13 -4.22 -10.66
CA ILE A 78 18.10 -4.30 -11.75
C ILE A 78 19.49 -4.34 -11.12
N THR A 79 20.22 -5.44 -11.30
CA THR A 79 21.59 -5.58 -10.82
C THR A 79 22.59 -5.24 -11.93
N ILE A 80 23.56 -4.41 -11.61
CA ILE A 80 24.70 -4.06 -12.47
C ILE A 80 25.92 -4.80 -11.92
N ALA A 81 26.39 -5.82 -12.63
CA ALA A 81 27.42 -6.75 -12.15
C ALA A 81 28.87 -6.30 -12.42
N ASP A 82 29.07 -5.31 -13.29
CA ASP A 82 30.34 -4.76 -13.77
C ASP A 82 30.41 -3.24 -13.51
N ALA A 83 30.03 -2.82 -12.31
CA ALA A 83 29.94 -1.41 -11.95
C ALA A 83 31.31 -0.70 -12.07
N LYS A 84 31.40 0.22 -13.04
CA LYS A 84 32.52 1.16 -13.16
C LYS A 84 32.47 2.20 -12.03
N PRO A 85 33.61 2.57 -11.40
CA PRO A 85 33.64 3.67 -10.46
C PRO A 85 33.34 4.98 -11.18
N GLY A 86 32.59 5.87 -10.54
CA GLY A 86 32.30 7.20 -11.09
C GLY A 86 30.86 7.64 -10.90
N LEU A 87 30.51 8.71 -11.61
CA LEU A 87 29.17 9.31 -11.58
C LEU A 87 28.29 8.61 -12.61
N TRP A 88 27.33 7.83 -12.12
CA TRP A 88 26.30 7.21 -12.92
C TRP A 88 25.13 8.15 -13.10
N SER A 89 24.28 7.88 -14.09
CA SER A 89 23.02 8.59 -14.19
C SER A 89 21.86 7.71 -14.64
N PHE A 90 20.65 8.08 -14.26
CA PHE A 90 19.44 7.44 -14.77
C PHE A 90 18.39 8.46 -15.20
N MET A 91 17.60 8.08 -16.20
CA MET A 91 16.45 8.83 -16.70
C MET A 91 15.24 7.91 -16.66
N PRO A 92 14.26 8.16 -15.77
CA PRO A 92 13.05 7.35 -15.75
C PRO A 92 12.17 7.68 -16.96
N GLY A 93 11.63 6.64 -17.61
CA GLY A 93 10.77 6.79 -18.78
C GLY A 93 9.33 7.19 -18.46
N ALA A 94 8.90 6.98 -17.22
CA ALA A 94 7.59 7.34 -16.71
C ALA A 94 7.67 7.81 -15.25
N ALA A 95 6.57 8.30 -14.71
CA ALA A 95 6.49 8.63 -13.30
C ALA A 95 6.58 7.36 -12.45
N GLY A 96 7.54 7.29 -11.53
CA GLY A 96 7.81 6.05 -10.80
C GLY A 96 8.75 6.24 -9.62
N TYR A 97 8.75 5.25 -8.74
CA TYR A 97 9.70 5.08 -7.66
C TYR A 97 11.03 4.51 -8.14
N VAL A 98 12.12 5.06 -7.60
CA VAL A 98 13.50 4.59 -7.78
C VAL A 98 14.19 4.51 -6.42
N GLN A 99 14.85 3.38 -6.13
CA GLN A 99 15.73 3.21 -4.98
C GLN A 99 17.11 2.74 -5.43
N LEU A 100 18.12 3.36 -4.83
CA LEU A 100 19.50 2.93 -4.96
C LEU A 100 19.82 1.90 -3.87
N GLU A 101 20.37 0.76 -4.28
CA GLU A 101 20.83 -0.33 -3.41
C GLU A 101 22.34 -0.50 -3.59
N ASP A 102 23.07 -0.85 -2.53
CA ASP A 102 24.53 -1.05 -2.54
C ASP A 102 25.39 0.18 -2.94
N VAL A 103 24.76 1.36 -3.05
CA VAL A 103 25.42 2.66 -3.22
C VAL A 103 24.85 3.68 -2.24
N PRO A 104 25.58 4.76 -1.91
CA PRO A 104 25.05 5.85 -1.11
C PRO A 104 23.75 6.37 -1.71
N PRO A 105 22.67 6.52 -0.92
CA PRO A 105 21.37 6.94 -1.42
C PRO A 105 21.33 8.45 -1.61
N VAL A 106 22.23 8.98 -2.44
CA VAL A 106 22.41 10.40 -2.71
C VAL A 106 22.25 10.62 -4.19
N VAL A 107 21.39 11.57 -4.57
CA VAL A 107 21.17 11.93 -5.98
C VAL A 107 21.27 13.44 -6.20
N ALA A 108 21.81 13.83 -7.35
CA ALA A 108 21.70 15.20 -7.88
C ALA A 108 20.76 15.20 -9.09
N PHE A 109 19.98 16.27 -9.24
CA PHE A 109 19.00 16.38 -10.32
C PHE A 109 19.44 17.35 -11.42
N GLY A 110 19.46 16.85 -12.66
CA GLY A 110 19.51 17.59 -13.91
C GLY A 110 20.88 18.04 -14.41
N ASP A 111 21.86 18.23 -13.53
CA ASP A 111 23.23 18.57 -13.90
C ASP A 111 24.23 17.77 -13.04
N ALA A 112 25.22 17.14 -13.68
CA ALA A 112 26.25 16.35 -13.03
C ALA A 112 27.09 17.18 -12.05
N SER A 113 27.34 18.44 -12.37
CA SER A 113 28.16 19.36 -11.55
C SER A 113 27.53 19.67 -10.18
N ARG A 114 26.22 19.44 -10.04
CA ARG A 114 25.49 19.61 -8.76
C ARG A 114 25.81 18.50 -7.77
N PHE A 115 26.28 17.36 -8.25
CA PHE A 115 26.53 16.20 -7.39
C PHE A 115 27.75 16.42 -6.50
N PHE A 116 27.60 16.02 -5.25
CA PHE A 116 28.69 15.75 -4.34
C PHE A 116 28.22 14.68 -3.35
N LEU A 117 29.14 13.86 -2.84
CA LEU A 117 28.82 12.93 -1.76
C LEU A 117 29.05 13.64 -0.42
N PRO A 118 28.01 13.91 0.40
CA PRO A 118 28.22 14.54 1.70
C PRO A 118 29.09 13.67 2.61
N PRO A 119 30.03 14.26 3.36
CA PRO A 119 30.81 13.53 4.37
C PRO A 119 29.89 12.75 5.33
N GLY A 120 30.26 11.51 5.64
CA GLY A 120 29.50 10.64 6.56
C GLY A 120 28.35 9.85 5.92
N ILE A 121 27.96 10.12 4.67
CA ILE A 121 26.97 9.29 3.95
C ILE A 121 27.70 8.21 3.16
N THR A 122 28.09 7.14 3.84
CA THR A 122 28.68 5.93 3.23
C THR A 122 27.75 4.73 3.29
N GLN A 123 26.69 4.82 4.09
CA GLN A 123 25.72 3.74 4.26
C GLN A 123 24.98 3.49 2.94
N THR A 124 24.97 2.23 2.54
CA THR A 124 24.22 1.75 1.39
C THR A 124 22.93 1.12 1.87
N ASN A 125 21.84 1.29 1.15
CA ASN A 125 20.66 0.49 1.42
C ASN A 125 20.94 -0.94 0.97
N ALA A 126 20.87 -1.90 1.88
CA ALA A 126 20.95 -3.31 1.53
C ALA A 126 19.71 -3.80 0.76
N GLY A 127 18.67 -2.95 0.62
CA GLY A 127 17.33 -3.39 0.24
C GLY A 127 16.73 -4.25 1.35
N ARG A 128 15.51 -3.97 1.77
CA ARG A 128 14.80 -4.91 2.65
C ARG A 128 14.20 -5.98 1.76
N GLU A 129 14.95 -7.05 1.51
CA GLU A 129 14.46 -8.17 0.72
C GLU A 129 13.52 -9.01 1.59
N TRP A 130 12.22 -8.86 1.37
CA TRP A 130 11.23 -9.79 1.88
C TRP A 130 10.98 -10.85 0.82
N THR A 131 11.24 -12.11 1.18
CA THR A 131 10.81 -13.25 0.39
C THR A 131 9.51 -13.77 1.01
N PRO A 132 8.36 -13.61 0.33
CA PRO A 132 7.12 -14.14 0.86
C PRO A 132 7.18 -15.68 0.93
N PRO A 133 6.40 -16.32 1.82
CA PRO A 133 6.30 -17.77 1.86
C PRO A 133 5.97 -18.33 0.47
N ALA A 134 6.53 -19.48 0.08
CA ALA A 134 6.25 -20.02 -1.25
C ALA A 134 4.81 -20.54 -1.39
N LYS A 135 4.21 -21.00 -0.29
CA LYS A 135 2.91 -21.69 -0.24
C LYS A 135 1.73 -20.73 -0.11
N GLU A 136 0.65 -20.98 -0.85
CA GLU A 136 -0.68 -20.36 -0.66
C GLU A 136 -1.50 -21.17 0.37
N GLY A 137 -2.42 -20.51 1.09
CA GLY A 137 -3.19 -21.11 2.17
C GLY A 137 -2.57 -20.85 3.54
N LEU A 138 -2.71 -21.80 4.47
CA LEU A 138 -2.24 -21.62 5.85
C LEU A 138 -0.71 -21.59 5.93
N VAL A 139 -0.20 -20.51 6.53
CA VAL A 139 1.22 -20.22 6.80
C VAL A 139 1.36 -19.59 8.19
N ASP A 140 2.57 -19.28 8.63
CA ASP A 140 2.79 -18.56 9.89
C ASP A 140 2.11 -17.18 9.88
N GLY A 141 1.17 -17.02 10.81
CA GLY A 141 0.38 -15.82 11.08
C GLY A 141 1.07 -14.87 12.06
N ARG A 142 0.32 -13.86 12.50
CA ARG A 142 0.68 -12.94 13.58
C ARG A 142 0.52 -13.64 14.93
N PHE A 143 -0.52 -14.44 15.08
CA PHE A 143 -0.79 -15.26 16.25
C PHE A 143 -1.11 -16.69 15.78
N GLY A 144 -0.09 -17.55 15.69
CA GLY A 144 -0.28 -18.92 15.20
C GLY A 144 -0.27 -18.98 13.66
N GLN A 145 -1.36 -19.44 13.04
CA GLN A 145 -1.49 -19.56 11.59
C GLN A 145 -2.26 -18.38 10.99
N GLY A 146 -1.96 -18.05 9.73
CA GLY A 146 -2.68 -17.06 8.95
C GLY A 146 -2.97 -17.56 7.55
N LEU A 147 -3.97 -16.97 6.90
CA LEU A 147 -4.34 -17.27 5.52
C LEU A 147 -3.53 -16.42 4.54
N ARG A 148 -2.59 -17.04 3.83
CA ARG A 148 -1.89 -16.41 2.72
C ARG A 148 -2.65 -16.56 1.41
N ILE A 149 -2.87 -15.43 0.75
CA ILE A 149 -3.53 -15.29 -0.56
C ILE A 149 -2.49 -14.80 -1.57
N THR A 150 -2.54 -15.28 -2.82
CA THR A 150 -1.58 -14.92 -3.90
C THR A 150 -2.25 -14.56 -5.23
N GLY A 151 -3.37 -13.82 -5.19
CA GLY A 151 -4.09 -13.38 -6.39
C GLY A 151 -5.46 -14.03 -6.62
N LYS A 152 -5.82 -15.01 -5.79
CA LYS A 152 -7.17 -15.60 -5.75
C LYS A 152 -8.01 -15.00 -4.64
N THR A 153 -9.29 -15.31 -4.63
CA THR A 153 -10.18 -14.91 -3.53
C THR A 153 -10.58 -16.11 -2.69
N TYR A 154 -10.87 -15.83 -1.42
CA TYR A 154 -11.51 -16.80 -0.53
C TYR A 154 -12.87 -16.25 -0.16
N LYS A 155 -13.91 -17.05 -0.31
CA LYS A 155 -15.30 -16.64 -0.09
C LYS A 155 -15.97 -17.51 0.95
N ALA A 156 -16.70 -16.86 1.84
CA ALA A 156 -17.54 -17.48 2.83
C ALA A 156 -19.00 -17.08 2.62
N GLN A 157 -19.90 -18.02 2.93
CA GLN A 157 -21.33 -17.75 3.06
C GLN A 157 -21.70 -17.71 4.54
N CYS A 158 -22.38 -16.64 4.96
CA CYS A 158 -22.75 -16.38 6.35
C CYS A 158 -24.19 -15.89 6.41
N ALA A 159 -25.05 -16.67 7.07
CA ALA A 159 -26.48 -16.36 7.20
C ALA A 159 -26.73 -15.07 8.01
N GLU A 160 -25.85 -14.77 8.96
CA GLU A 160 -25.87 -13.55 9.76
C GLU A 160 -25.60 -12.31 8.90
N LEU A 161 -24.74 -12.42 7.89
CA LEU A 161 -24.55 -11.35 6.91
C LEU A 161 -25.79 -11.18 6.03
N ALA A 162 -26.40 -12.28 5.57
CA ALA A 162 -27.59 -12.23 4.71
C ALA A 162 -28.80 -11.58 5.41
N SER A 163 -28.92 -11.74 6.73
CA SER A 163 -30.08 -11.32 7.51
C SER A 163 -29.97 -9.94 8.15
N GLY A 164 -28.75 -9.41 8.33
CA GLY A 164 -28.55 -8.18 9.11
C GLY A 164 -27.46 -7.23 8.63
N PHE A 165 -26.68 -7.60 7.62
CA PHE A 165 -25.62 -6.72 7.11
C PHE A 165 -26.15 -5.78 6.01
N PRO A 166 -25.71 -4.51 5.97
CA PRO A 166 -24.88 -3.84 6.97
C PRO A 166 -25.70 -3.47 8.22
N TYR A 167 -25.08 -3.63 9.39
CA TYR A 167 -25.66 -3.17 10.65
C TYR A 167 -25.64 -1.62 10.73
N PRO A 168 -26.48 -0.98 11.57
CA PRO A 168 -26.47 0.48 11.78
C PRO A 168 -25.11 1.05 12.19
N GLN A 169 -24.29 0.21 12.80
CA GLN A 169 -22.92 0.51 13.17
C GLN A 169 -22.10 -0.78 13.21
N GLY A 170 -20.77 -0.67 13.24
CA GLY A 170 -19.93 -1.84 13.41
C GLY A 170 -18.45 -1.59 13.23
N THR A 171 -17.70 -2.69 13.29
CA THR A 171 -16.25 -2.73 13.12
C THR A 171 -15.86 -3.94 12.28
N ILE A 172 -15.00 -3.77 11.29
CA ILE A 172 -14.23 -4.86 10.68
C ILE A 172 -12.77 -4.62 10.98
N GLU A 173 -12.05 -5.64 11.45
CA GLU A 173 -10.62 -5.56 11.73
C GLU A 173 -9.90 -6.86 11.42
N PHE A 174 -8.61 -6.75 11.10
CA PHE A 174 -7.74 -7.89 10.80
C PHE A 174 -6.27 -7.47 10.85
N PHE A 175 -5.39 -8.46 10.99
CA PHE A 175 -3.97 -8.30 10.71
C PHE A 175 -3.68 -8.68 9.27
N TYR A 176 -2.81 -7.90 8.63
CA TYR A 176 -2.41 -8.11 7.25
C TYR A 176 -0.91 -7.89 7.07
N ARG A 177 -0.23 -8.87 6.47
CA ARG A 177 1.17 -8.81 6.07
C ARG A 177 1.26 -8.89 4.55
N PRO A 178 1.55 -7.79 3.83
CA PRO A 178 1.61 -7.81 2.38
C PRO A 178 2.86 -8.54 1.89
N ASP A 179 2.75 -9.17 0.72
CA ASP A 179 3.89 -9.73 -0.01
C ASP A 179 4.61 -8.68 -0.88
N TRP A 180 4.12 -7.44 -0.84
CA TRP A 180 4.52 -6.33 -1.70
C TRP A 180 4.75 -5.07 -0.85
N SER A 181 5.60 -4.17 -1.33
CA SER A 181 5.64 -2.80 -0.81
C SER A 181 4.93 -1.87 -1.78
N SER A 182 4.22 -0.88 -1.26
CA SER A 182 3.48 0.13 -2.04
C SER A 182 4.34 0.80 -3.11
N ARG A 183 5.62 1.03 -2.79
CA ARG A 183 6.63 1.63 -3.67
C ARG A 183 7.00 0.77 -4.89
N TRP A 184 6.66 -0.51 -4.90
CA TRP A 184 6.99 -1.45 -5.97
C TRP A 184 5.81 -1.83 -6.86
N LEU A 185 4.61 -1.32 -6.57
CA LEU A 185 3.44 -1.65 -7.37
C LEU A 185 3.55 -1.00 -8.76
N PRO A 186 3.56 -1.80 -9.84
CA PRO A 186 3.83 -1.30 -11.19
C PRO A 186 2.59 -0.72 -11.87
N GLU A 187 1.38 -1.09 -11.42
CA GLU A 187 0.13 -0.81 -12.11
C GLU A 187 -0.74 0.20 -11.37
N THR A 188 -1.85 0.58 -12.00
CA THR A 188 -2.89 1.40 -11.37
C THR A 188 -4.09 0.51 -11.09
N GLY A 189 -4.60 0.52 -9.86
CA GLY A 189 -5.72 -0.34 -9.53
C GLY A 189 -6.35 -0.04 -8.18
N ILE A 190 -7.60 -0.47 -8.05
CA ILE A 190 -8.28 -0.61 -6.77
C ILE A 190 -8.43 -2.11 -6.56
N THR A 191 -7.79 -2.62 -5.52
CA THR A 191 -7.86 -4.05 -5.22
C THR A 191 -8.34 -4.21 -3.78
N PRO A 192 -9.44 -4.94 -3.55
CA PRO A 192 -10.01 -5.14 -2.23
C PRO A 192 -9.08 -5.99 -1.35
N PHE A 193 -9.05 -5.67 -0.06
CA PHE A 193 -8.65 -6.62 0.98
C PHE A 193 -9.81 -7.56 1.30
N TRP A 194 -11.02 -6.99 1.36
CA TRP A 194 -12.23 -7.74 1.55
C TRP A 194 -13.45 -7.05 0.93
N ILE A 195 -14.47 -7.85 0.63
CA ILE A 195 -15.78 -7.42 0.14
C ILE A 195 -16.85 -8.14 0.96
N ALA A 196 -17.80 -7.40 1.51
CA ALA A 196 -19.02 -7.94 2.12
C ALA A 196 -20.16 -7.01 1.68
N PRO A 197 -20.86 -7.29 0.58
CA PRO A 197 -21.79 -6.34 -0.02
C PRO A 197 -22.83 -5.81 0.98
N PRO A 198 -23.10 -4.49 0.99
CA PRO A 198 -22.66 -3.47 0.03
C PRO A 198 -21.28 -2.84 0.34
N PHE A 199 -20.59 -3.33 1.37
CA PHE A 199 -19.34 -2.76 1.87
C PHE A 199 -18.12 -3.42 1.22
N TYR A 200 -17.05 -2.65 1.09
CA TYR A 200 -15.73 -3.21 0.86
C TYR A 200 -14.63 -2.29 1.38
N PHE A 201 -13.48 -2.89 1.63
CA PHE A 201 -12.26 -2.18 1.99
C PHE A 201 -11.19 -2.52 0.99
N ALA A 202 -10.65 -1.50 0.34
CA ALA A 202 -9.67 -1.67 -0.71
C ALA A 202 -8.45 -0.81 -0.50
N TYR A 203 -7.38 -1.26 -1.14
CA TYR A 203 -6.20 -0.47 -1.33
C TYR A 203 -6.13 -0.03 -2.79
N ARG A 204 -6.16 1.28 -2.97
CA ARG A 204 -6.02 1.94 -4.26
C ARG A 204 -4.58 2.39 -4.42
N HIS A 205 -3.99 2.05 -5.55
CA HIS A 205 -2.66 2.52 -5.95
C HIS A 205 -2.81 3.11 -7.34
N GLN A 206 -2.56 4.41 -7.48
CA GLN A 206 -2.74 5.07 -8.76
C GLN A 206 -1.93 6.38 -8.83
N PRO A 207 -1.53 6.84 -10.02
CA PRO A 207 -1.08 8.20 -10.24
C PRO A 207 -2.24 9.18 -10.00
N GLN A 208 -2.07 10.14 -9.10
CA GLN A 208 -3.10 11.03 -8.56
C GLN A 208 -3.95 11.73 -9.62
N PHE A 209 -3.41 11.96 -10.82
CA PHE A 209 -4.13 12.41 -12.01
C PHE A 209 -3.41 11.88 -13.26
N ASP A 210 -4.10 11.73 -14.40
CA ASP A 210 -3.47 11.47 -15.71
C ASP A 210 -2.36 12.48 -16.07
N ASN A 211 -2.32 13.59 -15.33
CA ASN A 211 -1.38 14.69 -15.48
C ASN A 211 -0.52 14.98 -14.24
N ALA A 212 -0.69 14.27 -13.11
CA ALA A 212 0.00 14.63 -11.87
C ALA A 212 0.98 13.58 -11.36
N ASN A 213 2.08 14.12 -10.91
CA ASN A 213 3.35 13.53 -10.55
C ASN A 213 3.41 12.81 -9.21
N MET A 214 2.28 12.31 -8.77
CA MET A 214 2.13 11.80 -7.42
C MET A 214 1.53 10.41 -7.55
N PHE A 215 2.27 9.37 -7.17
CA PHE A 215 1.62 8.10 -6.86
C PHE A 215 0.94 8.24 -5.53
N ASN A 216 -0.37 8.03 -5.56
CA ASN A 216 -1.17 8.02 -4.38
C ASN A 216 -1.58 6.59 -4.08
N THR A 217 -1.40 6.27 -2.81
CA THR A 217 -1.75 5.00 -2.25
C THR A 217 -2.73 5.26 -1.13
N TRP A 218 -3.95 4.74 -1.26
CA TRP A 218 -5.03 4.98 -0.33
C TRP A 218 -5.60 3.68 0.20
N LEU A 219 -5.91 3.66 1.48
CA LEU A 219 -6.97 2.81 2.00
C LEU A 219 -8.30 3.50 1.71
N GLN A 220 -9.26 2.72 1.22
CA GLN A 220 -10.60 3.20 0.94
C GLN A 220 -11.61 2.25 1.56
N PHE A 221 -12.46 2.80 2.43
CA PHE A 221 -13.58 2.08 2.98
C PHE A 221 -14.88 2.66 2.42
N HIS A 222 -15.61 1.81 1.69
CA HIS A 222 -16.81 2.18 0.96
C HIS A 222 -18.02 1.49 1.60
N PRO A 223 -18.84 2.21 2.40
CA PRO A 223 -20.09 1.68 2.92
C PRO A 223 -21.20 1.54 1.87
N ALA A 224 -20.99 1.98 0.63
CA ALA A 224 -21.98 1.89 -0.44
C ALA A 224 -21.29 1.80 -1.81
N TRP A 225 -21.12 0.59 -2.33
CA TRP A 225 -20.65 0.42 -3.71
C TRP A 225 -21.84 0.49 -4.69
N GLU A 226 -22.06 1.65 -5.29
CA GLU A 226 -22.79 1.78 -6.53
C GLU A 226 -21.89 2.34 -7.63
N LYS A 227 -22.06 1.81 -8.85
CA LYS A 227 -21.48 2.37 -10.09
C LYS A 227 -22.06 3.74 -10.46
N SER A 228 -22.87 4.36 -9.59
CA SER A 228 -23.38 5.70 -9.80
C SER A 228 -22.29 6.74 -9.53
N SER A 229 -22.35 7.87 -10.22
CA SER A 229 -21.45 9.03 -10.10
C SER A 229 -21.34 9.62 -8.68
N PHE A 230 -22.09 9.08 -7.72
CA PHE A 230 -22.06 9.40 -6.29
C PHE A 230 -21.05 8.57 -5.47
N GLY A 231 -20.61 7.38 -5.93
CA GLY A 231 -19.71 6.48 -5.17
C GLY A 231 -18.30 7.02 -4.92
N TRP A 232 -17.94 8.16 -5.50
CA TRP A 232 -16.67 8.84 -5.22
C TRP A 232 -16.65 9.57 -3.87
N ASN A 233 -17.81 9.93 -3.34
CA ASN A 233 -17.92 10.86 -2.21
C ASN A 233 -18.32 10.19 -0.89
N THR A 234 -18.83 8.96 -0.92
CA THR A 234 -19.30 8.21 0.27
C THR A 234 -18.26 7.19 0.73
N ARG A 235 -17.01 7.61 0.96
CA ARG A 235 -15.96 6.73 1.48
C ARG A 235 -14.99 7.45 2.42
N ALA A 236 -14.53 6.73 3.44
CA ALA A 236 -13.36 7.16 4.18
C ALA A 236 -12.11 6.86 3.32
N GLU A 237 -11.18 7.80 3.26
CA GLU A 237 -9.90 7.62 2.59
C GLU A 237 -8.74 7.98 3.52
N ALA A 238 -7.68 7.19 3.44
CA ALA A 238 -6.44 7.43 4.17
C ALA A 238 -5.25 7.21 3.26
N TYR A 239 -4.29 8.14 3.24
CA TYR A 239 -3.00 7.85 2.62
C TYR A 239 -2.28 6.76 3.41
N ALA A 240 -1.89 5.69 2.74
CA ALA A 240 -1.20 4.58 3.38
C ALA A 240 -0.14 3.99 2.44
N ALA A 241 1.02 3.66 3.01
CA ALA A 241 2.05 2.88 2.35
C ALA A 241 2.38 1.66 3.20
N PHE A 242 2.54 0.53 2.53
CA PHE A 242 2.86 -0.78 3.08
C PHE A 242 4.26 -1.18 2.68
N ASP A 243 4.90 -1.95 3.56
CA ASP A 243 6.13 -2.64 3.27
C ASP A 243 5.95 -4.14 3.34
N ALA A 244 6.53 -4.82 2.36
CA ALA A 244 6.50 -6.27 2.23
C ALA A 244 7.01 -6.92 3.53
N GLY A 245 6.27 -7.91 4.02
CA GLY A 245 6.61 -8.65 5.22
C GLY A 245 6.28 -7.96 6.54
N GLU A 246 5.77 -6.73 6.54
CA GLU A 246 5.37 -6.05 7.78
C GLU A 246 3.91 -6.34 8.15
N TRP A 247 3.70 -6.76 9.40
CA TRP A 247 2.36 -6.89 9.96
C TRP A 247 1.72 -5.52 10.18
N ASN A 248 0.50 -5.36 9.68
CA ASN A 248 -0.33 -4.19 9.87
C ASN A 248 -1.66 -4.61 10.51
N HIS A 249 -2.08 -3.95 11.58
CA HIS A 249 -3.47 -4.05 12.05
C HIS A 249 -4.29 -3.02 11.28
N LEU A 250 -5.32 -3.48 10.60
CA LEU A 250 -6.24 -2.65 9.83
C LEU A 250 -7.62 -2.79 10.45
N ALA A 251 -8.29 -1.66 10.70
CA ALA A 251 -9.67 -1.65 11.16
C ALA A 251 -10.47 -0.55 10.47
N CYS A 252 -11.75 -0.80 10.25
CA CYS A 252 -12.73 0.17 9.77
C CYS A 252 -13.93 0.16 10.71
N THR A 253 -14.35 1.33 11.19
CA THR A 253 -15.60 1.47 11.95
C THR A 253 -16.60 2.27 11.15
N TRP A 254 -17.89 1.96 11.31
CA TRP A 254 -18.97 2.73 10.71
C TRP A 254 -20.12 2.99 11.68
N GLN A 255 -20.84 4.06 11.41
CA GLN A 255 -22.13 4.43 11.96
C GLN A 255 -22.94 5.06 10.82
N LEU A 256 -24.19 4.64 10.63
CA LEU A 256 -25.03 5.14 9.54
C LEU A 256 -25.81 6.41 9.92
N GLU A 257 -26.04 6.64 11.22
CA GLU A 257 -26.79 7.79 11.72
C GLU A 257 -26.25 8.32 13.07
N PRO A 258 -25.66 9.54 13.12
CA PRO A 258 -25.16 10.28 11.96
C PRO A 258 -24.08 9.47 11.22
N VAL A 259 -23.93 9.73 9.93
CA VAL A 259 -22.97 9.02 9.07
C VAL A 259 -21.55 9.31 9.56
N ARG A 260 -20.82 8.25 9.93
CA ARG A 260 -19.42 8.33 10.30
C ARG A 260 -18.72 7.05 9.88
N CYS A 261 -17.56 7.16 9.24
CA CYS A 261 -16.71 6.02 8.93
C CYS A 261 -15.25 6.38 9.17
N VAL A 262 -14.51 5.51 9.84
CA VAL A 262 -13.12 5.77 10.23
C VAL A 262 -12.26 4.57 9.84
N ILE A 263 -11.08 4.84 9.30
CA ILE A 263 -10.03 3.88 8.98
C ILE A 263 -8.93 4.02 10.03
N TYR A 264 -8.60 2.90 10.66
CA TYR A 264 -7.46 2.79 11.55
C TYR A 264 -6.38 1.90 10.94
N ARG A 265 -5.13 2.33 11.09
CA ARG A 265 -3.95 1.52 10.76
C ARG A 265 -3.00 1.53 11.95
N ASN A 266 -2.62 0.34 12.41
CA ASN A 266 -1.75 0.15 13.57
C ASN A 266 -2.22 0.95 14.78
N GLY A 267 -3.55 0.98 14.99
CA GLY A 267 -4.18 1.68 16.10
C GLY A 267 -4.30 3.19 15.94
N LYS A 268 -3.87 3.77 14.81
CA LYS A 268 -3.98 5.20 14.53
C LYS A 268 -5.13 5.49 13.57
N ASN A 269 -5.96 6.49 13.89
CA ASN A 269 -6.91 7.03 12.92
C ASN A 269 -6.12 7.67 11.78
N VAL A 270 -6.26 7.12 10.57
CA VAL A 270 -5.53 7.56 9.38
C VAL A 270 -6.44 8.16 8.31
N GLY A 271 -7.76 8.05 8.49
CA GLY A 271 -8.73 8.59 7.56
C GLY A 271 -10.14 8.46 8.10
N GLU A 272 -10.95 9.47 7.82
CA GLU A 272 -12.34 9.52 8.22
C GLU A 272 -13.14 10.03 7.03
N LEU A 273 -14.41 9.63 6.93
CA LEU A 273 -15.35 10.27 6.01
C LEU A 273 -15.30 11.79 6.25
N PRO A 274 -15.01 12.61 5.23
CA PRO A 274 -15.03 14.06 5.38
C PRO A 274 -16.39 14.50 5.91
N ASP A 275 -16.37 15.50 6.80
CA ASP A 275 -17.55 16.06 7.47
C ASP A 275 -18.80 16.08 6.57
N PRO A 276 -19.96 15.54 7.03
CA PRO A 276 -21.23 15.57 6.30
C PRO A 276 -21.67 16.98 5.86
N TYR A 277 -21.02 18.07 6.28
CA TYR A 277 -21.29 19.43 5.78
C TYR A 277 -21.12 19.63 4.25
N ARG A 278 -20.50 18.71 3.50
CA ARG A 278 -20.60 18.72 2.02
C ARG A 278 -21.93 18.18 1.48
N TYR A 279 -22.76 17.60 2.35
CA TYR A 279 -24.06 17.01 2.05
C TYR A 279 -25.17 17.88 2.65
N ASN A 280 -25.51 18.98 1.97
CA ASN A 280 -26.82 19.58 2.15
C ASN A 280 -27.88 18.53 1.74
N ARG A 281 -28.50 17.87 2.74
CA ARG A 281 -29.63 16.90 2.71
C ARG A 281 -29.24 15.44 3.01
N GLY A 282 -29.29 15.10 4.30
CA GLY A 282 -30.04 13.97 4.86
C GLY A 282 -29.70 12.55 4.39
N THR A 283 -29.16 11.76 5.32
CA THR A 283 -29.12 10.28 5.34
C THR A 283 -28.27 9.62 4.24
N LEU A 284 -27.28 8.81 4.63
CA LEU A 284 -26.63 7.89 3.71
C LEU A 284 -27.69 6.88 3.23
N VAL A 285 -28.21 7.08 2.03
CA VAL A 285 -29.07 6.07 1.38
C VAL A 285 -28.14 4.95 0.94
N LEU A 286 -28.16 3.85 1.69
CA LEU A 286 -27.50 2.64 1.24
C LEU A 286 -28.18 2.17 -0.05
N PRO A 287 -27.41 1.82 -1.10
CA PRO A 287 -27.92 1.15 -2.28
C PRO A 287 -28.89 0.05 -1.90
N ASN A 288 -29.94 -0.17 -2.69
CA ASN A 288 -30.88 -1.28 -2.49
C ASN A 288 -30.24 -2.67 -2.79
N ARG A 289 -28.90 -2.77 -2.77
CA ARG A 289 -28.18 -4.02 -2.82
C ARG A 289 -28.22 -4.63 -1.43
N GLN A 290 -29.14 -5.57 -1.25
CA GLN A 290 -29.20 -6.42 -0.08
C GLN A 290 -27.87 -7.17 0.08
N ALA A 291 -27.45 -7.37 1.33
CA ALA A 291 -26.39 -8.31 1.61
C ALA A 291 -26.77 -9.68 1.04
N ASP A 292 -25.88 -10.27 0.26
CA ASP A 292 -26.06 -11.60 -0.32
C ASP A 292 -25.51 -12.71 0.59
N GLY A 293 -25.16 -12.36 1.83
CA GLY A 293 -24.56 -13.27 2.80
C GLY A 293 -23.08 -13.55 2.58
N THR A 294 -22.43 -12.89 1.62
CA THR A 294 -21.05 -13.23 1.25
C THR A 294 -20.02 -12.37 1.96
N LEU A 295 -18.91 -13.01 2.35
CA LEU A 295 -17.65 -12.35 2.65
C LEU A 295 -16.61 -12.87 1.65
N THR A 296 -15.86 -11.97 1.03
CA THR A 296 -14.71 -12.30 0.17
C THR A 296 -13.45 -11.67 0.72
N LEU A 297 -12.36 -12.43 0.83
CA LEU A 297 -11.01 -11.96 1.16
C LEU A 297 -10.12 -12.01 -0.09
N GLY A 298 -9.20 -11.04 -0.20
CA GLY A 298 -8.31 -10.91 -1.35
C GLY A 298 -8.90 -10.08 -2.51
N PRO A 299 -8.21 -10.04 -3.68
CA PRO A 299 -7.15 -10.94 -4.11
C PRO A 299 -5.72 -10.50 -3.75
N TRP A 300 -5.54 -9.42 -2.99
CA TRP A 300 -4.21 -8.90 -2.67
C TRP A 300 -3.27 -9.97 -2.10
N ALA A 301 -2.07 -10.07 -2.70
CA ALA A 301 -1.05 -11.00 -2.25
C ALA A 301 -0.56 -10.64 -0.84
N GLY A 302 -0.74 -11.53 0.13
CA GLY A 302 -0.34 -11.30 1.52
C GLY A 302 -1.00 -12.29 2.47
N THR A 303 -0.62 -12.21 3.75
CA THR A 303 -1.13 -13.06 4.83
C THR A 303 -2.15 -12.28 5.66
N TYR A 304 -3.37 -12.83 5.79
CA TYR A 304 -4.42 -12.37 6.69
C TYR A 304 -4.33 -13.15 7.99
N ASP A 305 -4.63 -12.49 9.10
CA ASP A 305 -4.77 -13.12 10.40
C ASP A 305 -5.83 -12.39 11.24
N GLU A 306 -6.52 -13.11 12.12
CA GLU A 306 -7.52 -12.56 13.06
C GLU A 306 -8.58 -11.67 12.39
N PHE A 307 -9.26 -12.19 11.36
CA PHE A 307 -10.31 -11.42 10.69
C PHE A 307 -11.60 -11.41 11.51
N ARG A 308 -12.05 -10.22 11.95
CA ARG A 308 -13.28 -10.06 12.73
C ARG A 308 -14.24 -9.05 12.11
N LEU A 309 -15.52 -9.40 12.11
CA LEU A 309 -16.65 -8.49 11.88
C LEU A 309 -17.48 -8.39 13.15
N SER A 310 -17.83 -7.16 13.54
CA SER A 310 -18.65 -6.86 14.72
C SER A 310 -19.75 -5.86 14.40
N ARG A 311 -20.87 -5.97 15.09
CA ARG A 311 -22.04 -5.05 14.97
C ARG A 311 -21.98 -3.85 15.92
N SER A 312 -20.87 -3.65 16.62
CA SER A 312 -20.59 -2.51 17.49
C SER A 312 -19.31 -1.78 17.07
N ILE A 313 -19.23 -0.49 17.43
CA ILE A 313 -18.04 0.33 17.21
C ILE A 313 -17.05 0.02 18.33
N ARG A 314 -15.90 -0.58 17.98
CA ARG A 314 -14.86 -0.94 18.96
C ARG A 314 -13.85 0.17 19.19
N TYR A 315 -13.70 1.07 18.21
CA TYR A 315 -12.69 2.13 18.23
C TYR A 315 -13.31 3.48 17.90
N THR A 316 -13.18 4.43 18.82
CA THR A 316 -13.66 5.82 18.64
C THR A 316 -12.51 6.85 18.63
N GLN A 317 -11.30 6.40 18.93
CA GLN A 317 -10.05 7.17 19.00
C GLN A 317 -8.86 6.25 18.72
N ASP A 318 -7.65 6.81 18.68
CA ASP A 318 -6.41 6.04 18.63
C ASP A 318 -6.34 4.99 19.75
N PHE A 319 -5.79 3.81 19.45
CA PHE A 319 -5.64 2.69 20.35
C PHE A 319 -4.30 1.98 20.14
N SER A 320 -3.96 1.05 21.03
CA SER A 320 -2.84 0.12 20.81
C SER A 320 -3.37 -1.13 20.13
N PRO A 321 -2.81 -1.56 18.98
CA PRO A 321 -3.22 -2.81 18.34
C PRO A 321 -3.22 -4.00 19.31
N PRO A 322 -4.14 -4.96 19.15
CA PRO A 322 -4.16 -6.18 19.93
C PRO A 322 -2.79 -6.87 19.93
N LYS A 323 -2.39 -7.39 21.10
CA LYS A 323 -1.12 -8.11 21.31
C LYS A 323 -1.32 -9.62 21.52
N ALA A 324 -2.56 -10.07 21.41
CA ALA A 324 -3.01 -11.45 21.54
C ALA A 324 -4.12 -11.70 20.50
N PRO A 325 -4.48 -12.97 20.22
CA PRO A 325 -5.64 -13.33 19.42
C PRO A 325 -6.91 -12.55 19.82
N LEU A 326 -7.75 -12.22 18.85
CA LEU A 326 -9.01 -11.52 19.10
C LEU A 326 -9.99 -12.47 19.79
N ALA A 327 -10.60 -12.04 20.89
CA ALA A 327 -11.65 -12.84 21.50
C ALA A 327 -13.01 -12.61 20.81
N GLU A 328 -13.83 -13.65 20.78
CA GLU A 328 -15.26 -13.52 20.54
C GLU A 328 -15.95 -12.83 21.70
N ASP A 329 -17.01 -12.08 21.40
CA ASP A 329 -17.91 -11.49 22.38
C ASP A 329 -19.33 -11.42 21.80
N PRO A 330 -20.34 -10.97 22.56
CA PRO A 330 -21.72 -10.95 22.07
C PRO A 330 -21.96 -10.11 20.81
N ASP A 331 -21.04 -9.22 20.43
CA ASP A 331 -21.16 -8.39 19.23
C ASP A 331 -20.33 -8.89 18.05
N THR A 332 -19.49 -9.91 18.25
CA THR A 332 -18.82 -10.62 17.17
C THR A 332 -19.86 -11.33 16.30
N VAL A 333 -19.82 -11.02 15.01
CA VAL A 333 -20.68 -11.62 13.98
C VAL A 333 -19.93 -12.74 13.27
N LEU A 334 -18.64 -12.52 13.01
CA LEU A 334 -17.77 -13.45 12.33
C LEU A 334 -16.34 -13.27 12.84
N LEU A 335 -15.64 -14.37 13.12
CA LEU A 335 -14.24 -14.37 13.49
C LEU A 335 -13.50 -15.54 12.83
N PHE A 336 -12.40 -15.25 12.14
CA PHE A 336 -11.44 -16.24 11.63
C PHE A 336 -10.08 -16.06 12.31
N HIS A 337 -9.69 -17.06 13.09
CA HIS A 337 -8.34 -17.19 13.66
C HIS A 337 -7.33 -17.83 12.70
N PHE A 338 -7.80 -18.64 11.74
CA PHE A 338 -6.97 -19.46 10.84
C PHE A 338 -6.08 -20.53 11.50
N ASP A 339 -5.98 -20.57 12.83
CA ASP A 339 -5.23 -21.59 13.60
C ASP A 339 -5.72 -23.03 13.42
N GLN A 340 -6.99 -23.21 13.07
CA GLN A 340 -7.64 -24.53 12.97
C GLN A 340 -8.17 -24.82 11.56
N GLY A 341 -7.71 -24.08 10.55
CA GLY A 341 -8.18 -24.26 9.18
C GLY A 341 -8.77 -22.99 8.58
N LEU A 342 -9.63 -23.17 7.58
CA LEU A 342 -10.36 -22.10 6.90
C LEU A 342 -11.76 -21.87 7.51
N TYR A 343 -11.95 -22.33 8.75
CA TYR A 343 -13.19 -22.21 9.49
C TYR A 343 -13.13 -21.02 10.44
N GLY A 344 -14.22 -20.27 10.48
CA GLY A 344 -14.48 -19.21 11.44
C GLY A 344 -15.77 -19.49 12.20
N VAL A 345 -16.01 -18.70 13.24
CA VAL A 345 -17.23 -18.77 14.04
C VAL A 345 -18.14 -17.63 13.63
N GLY A 346 -19.31 -17.99 13.08
CA GLY A 346 -20.50 -17.13 13.03
C GLY A 346 -21.38 -17.43 14.24
N ARG A 347 -22.27 -16.51 14.65
CA ARG A 347 -23.14 -16.69 15.84
C ARG A 347 -23.90 -18.04 15.85
N GLY A 348 -23.29 -19.05 16.46
CA GLY A 348 -23.85 -20.39 16.58
C GLY A 348 -23.62 -21.33 15.37
N SER A 349 -22.82 -20.94 14.37
CA SER A 349 -22.50 -21.81 13.22
C SER A 349 -21.05 -21.66 12.74
N ALA A 350 -20.47 -22.76 12.27
CA ALA A 350 -19.16 -22.72 11.61
C ALA A 350 -19.32 -22.14 10.20
N VAL A 351 -18.43 -21.21 9.84
CA VAL A 351 -18.39 -20.58 8.53
C VAL A 351 -17.08 -20.98 7.83
N GLU A 352 -17.15 -21.54 6.64
CA GLU A 352 -15.97 -21.98 5.87
C GLU A 352 -15.62 -20.96 4.78
N LEU A 353 -14.33 -20.66 4.65
CA LEU A 353 -13.77 -19.96 3.50
C LEU A 353 -13.37 -20.96 2.41
N VAL A 354 -14.01 -20.83 1.26
CA VAL A 354 -13.73 -21.63 0.07
C VAL A 354 -12.92 -20.79 -0.92
N ARG A 355 -11.86 -21.37 -1.48
CA ARG A 355 -11.04 -20.74 -2.50
C ARG A 355 -11.81 -20.69 -3.83
N GLU A 356 -11.88 -19.50 -4.44
CA GLU A 356 -12.47 -19.28 -5.78
C GLU A 356 -11.40 -19.03 -6.85
#